data_AF-A0A3M1GEY2-F1
#
_entry.id   AF-A0A3M1GEY2-F1
#
_cell.length_a   1.000
_cell.length_b   1.000
_cell.length_c   1.000
_cell.angle_alpha   90.00
_cell.angle_beta   90.00
_cell.angle_gamma   90.00
#
_symmetry.space_group_name_H-M   'P 1'
#
loop_
_entity.id
_entity.type
_entity.pdbx_description
1 polymer ?
#
loop_
_entity_poly.entity_id
_entity_poly.type
_entity_poly.pdbx_seq_one_letter_code
_entity_poly.pdbx_strand_id
1 'polypeptide(L)'
;MKFCEQFDMAGARTRALCDKLRELNLFEDGDAVLQGPDKPMRFTGLTSVSEKALRELKEEQMLALVQQNYLPVIYAQLFSLSAMRGLIVHQG
;
A
#
# COMPACT_ATOMS: atom_id res chain seq x y z
N MET A 1 14.79 -3.08 26.21
CA MET A 1 13.63 -3.98 26.09
C MET A 1 12.40 -3.32 25.47
N LYS A 2 11.99 -2.11 25.89
CA LYS A 2 10.80 -1.42 25.32
C LYS A 2 10.78 -1.25 23.79
N PHE A 3 11.93 -1.01 23.15
CA PHE A 3 12.00 -0.90 21.68
C PHE A 3 11.64 -2.21 20.97
N CYS A 4 12.19 -3.34 21.41
CA CYS A 4 11.92 -4.64 20.80
C CYS A 4 10.43 -5.01 20.91
N GLU A 5 9.80 -4.74 22.06
CA GLU A 5 8.37 -4.97 22.28
C GLU A 5 7.50 -4.12 21.35
N GLN A 6 7.81 -2.83 21.21
CA GLN A 6 7.07 -1.93 20.32
C GLN A 6 7.28 -2.30 18.85
N PHE A 7 8.48 -2.70 18.46
CA PHE A 7 8.79 -3.17 17.11
C PHE A 7 8.02 -4.44 16.78
N ASP A 8 7.97 -5.40 17.71
CA ASP A 8 7.25 -6.65 17.49
C ASP A 8 5.73 -6.42 17.40
N MET A 9 5.17 -5.58 18.27
CA MET A 9 3.77 -5.17 18.20
C MET A 9 3.43 -4.45 16.89
N ALA A 10 4.29 -3.55 16.42
CA ALA A 10 4.12 -2.88 15.14
C ALA A 10 4.18 -3.88 13.98
N GLY A 11 5.16 -4.80 14.00
CA GLY A 11 5.30 -5.86 13.00
C GLY A 11 4.10 -6.81 12.97
N ALA A 12 3.54 -7.17 14.13
CA ALA A 12 2.31 -7.96 14.22
C ALA A 12 1.12 -7.25 13.56
N ARG A 13 0.94 -5.94 13.81
CA ARG A 13 -0.12 -5.14 13.17
C ARG A 13 0.05 -5.06 11.65
N THR A 14 1.27 -4.81 11.18
CA THR A 14 1.56 -4.76 9.74
C THR A 14 1.27 -6.10 9.07
N ARG A 15 1.68 -7.22 9.68
CA ARG A 15 1.37 -8.56 9.17
C ARG A 15 -0.14 -8.81 9.08
N ALA A 16 -0.88 -8.51 10.15
CA ALA A 16 -2.33 -8.67 10.18
C ALA A 16 -3.04 -7.84 9.10
N LEU A 17 -2.58 -6.61 8.86
CA LEU A 17 -3.07 -5.79 7.75
C LEU A 17 -2.78 -6.46 6.41
N CYS A 18 -1.53 -6.86 6.15
CA CYS A 18 -1.14 -7.48 4.88
C CYS A 18 -1.95 -8.75 4.60
N ASP A 19 -2.17 -9.59 5.61
CA ASP A 19 -2.98 -10.79 5.49
C ASP A 19 -4.44 -10.43 5.17
N LYS A 20 -4.98 -9.41 5.84
CA LYS A 20 -6.35 -8.96 5.56
C LYS A 20 -6.51 -8.41 4.14
N LEU A 21 -5.54 -7.63 3.66
CA LEU A 21 -5.54 -7.12 2.29
C LEU A 21 -5.44 -8.25 1.25
N ARG A 22 -4.70 -9.32 1.57
CA ARG A 22 -4.61 -10.51 0.72
C ARG A 22 -5.93 -11.28 0.67
N GLU A 23 -6.57 -11.50 1.82
CA GLU A 23 -7.91 -12.12 1.90
C GLU A 23 -8.95 -11.40 1.05
N LEU A 24 -8.87 -10.07 1.03
CA LEU A 24 -9.78 -9.21 0.28
C LEU A 24 -9.37 -9.02 -1.19
N ASN A 25 -8.28 -9.65 -1.64
CA ASN A 25 -7.71 -9.48 -2.99
C ASN A 25 -7.50 -8.02 -3.38
N LEU A 26 -6.97 -7.22 -2.44
CA LEU A 26 -6.75 -5.79 -2.63
C LEU A 26 -5.37 -5.45 -3.18
N PHE A 27 -4.50 -6.44 -3.38
CA PHE A 27 -3.16 -6.22 -3.92
C PHE A 27 -3.16 -6.21 -5.44
N GLU A 28 -2.40 -5.27 -5.99
CA GLU A 28 -2.12 -5.14 -7.42
C GLU A 28 -0.62 -4.94 -7.62
N ASP A 29 -0.08 -5.70 -8.55
CA ASP A 29 1.32 -5.58 -8.97
C ASP A 29 1.50 -4.34 -9.83
N GLY A 30 2.48 -3.51 -9.47
CA GLY A 30 2.86 -2.32 -10.19
C GLY A 30 4.31 -2.39 -10.63
N ASP A 31 4.54 -2.17 -11.92
CA ASP A 31 5.86 -1.83 -12.43
C ASP A 31 5.94 -0.31 -12.64
N ALA A 32 6.98 0.33 -12.11
CA ALA A 32 7.23 1.75 -12.32
C ALA A 32 8.55 1.94 -13.08
N VAL A 33 8.52 2.71 -14.16
CA VAL A 33 9.73 3.15 -14.85
C VAL A 33 10.00 4.58 -14.45
N LEU A 34 11.08 4.79 -13.69
CA LEU A 34 11.61 6.10 -13.35
C LEU A 34 12.56 6.53 -14.48
N GLN A 35 12.23 7.61 -15.18
CA GLN A 35 13.14 8.21 -16.13
C GLN A 35 14.11 9.11 -15.37
N GLY A 36 15.38 8.69 -15.29
CA GLY A 36 16.47 9.49 -14.75
C GLY A 36 17.33 10.07 -15.87
N PRO A 37 18.17 11.09 -15.58
CA PRO A 37 18.98 11.79 -16.58
C PRO A 37 20.02 10.90 -17.28
N ASP A 38 20.44 9.79 -16.65
CA ASP A 38 21.48 8.91 -17.19
C ASP A 38 20.93 7.61 -17.80
N LYS A 39 20.01 6.92 -17.10
CA LYS A 39 19.32 5.70 -17.58
C LYS A 39 17.95 5.52 -16.91
N PRO A 40 16.96 4.93 -17.62
CA PRO A 40 15.68 4.55 -17.01
C PRO A 40 15.89 3.45 -15.95
N MET A 41 15.38 3.69 -14.74
CA MET A 41 15.40 2.74 -13.64
C MET A 41 14.03 2.07 -13.55
N ARG A 42 13.98 0.75 -13.73
CA ARG A 42 12.73 -0.02 -13.67
C ARG A 42 12.59 -0.64 -12.27
N PHE A 43 11.55 -0.23 -11.55
CA PHE A 43 11.10 -0.87 -10.33
C PHE A 43 10.08 -1.93 -10.71
N THR A 44 10.48 -3.19 -10.55
CA THR A 44 9.60 -4.35 -10.79
C THR A 44 9.25 -5.02 -9.46
N GLY A 45 8.06 -5.63 -9.40
CA GLY A 45 7.60 -6.35 -8.22
C GLY A 45 7.14 -5.47 -7.05
N LEU A 46 6.70 -4.24 -7.32
CA LEU A 46 6.05 -3.43 -6.29
C LEU A 46 4.60 -3.90 -6.13
N THR A 47 4.26 -4.48 -4.99
CA THR A 47 2.87 -4.78 -4.67
C THR A 47 2.24 -3.60 -3.95
N SER A 48 1.11 -3.10 -4.46
CA SER A 48 0.40 -1.95 -3.91
C SER A 48 -1.08 -2.26 -3.68
N VAL A 49 -1.77 -1.45 -2.86
CA VAL A 49 -3.23 -1.55 -2.74
C VAL A 49 -3.89 -0.98 -3.99
N SER A 50 -4.81 -1.73 -4.59
CA SER A 50 -5.63 -1.26 -5.72
C SER A 50 -6.78 -0.39 -5.23
N GLU A 51 -6.77 0.88 -5.62
CA GLU A 51 -7.88 1.80 -5.33
C GLU A 51 -9.19 1.33 -5.96
N LYS A 52 -9.10 0.69 -7.14
CA LYS A 52 -10.26 0.14 -7.83
C LYS A 52 -10.88 -1.01 -7.02
N ALA A 53 -10.07 -2.01 -6.64
CA ALA A 53 -10.56 -3.14 -5.86
C ALA A 53 -11.11 -2.69 -4.49
N LEU A 54 -10.52 -1.67 -3.87
CA LEU A 54 -11.00 -1.09 -2.62
C LEU A 54 -12.41 -0.48 -2.76
N ARG A 55 -12.70 0.19 -3.89
CA ARG A 55 -14.03 0.77 -4.17
C ARG A 55 -15.08 -0.29 -4.53
N GLU A 56 -14.66 -1.42 -5.06
CA GLU A 56 -15.52 -2.54 -5.46
C GLU A 56 -15.80 -3.53 -4.31
N LEU A 57 -15.26 -3.29 -3.11
CA LEU A 57 -15.53 -4.11 -1.93
C LEU A 57 -17.02 -4.14 -1.60
N LYS A 58 -17.47 -5.32 -1.17
CA LYS A 58 -18.81 -5.48 -0.59
C LYS A 58 -18.90 -4.74 0.74
N GLU A 59 -20.11 -4.33 1.12
CA GLU A 59 -20.37 -3.60 2.37
C GLU A 59 -19.80 -4.32 3.61
N GLU A 60 -19.98 -5.64 3.71
CA GLU A 60 -19.43 -6.46 4.80
C GLU A 60 -17.90 -6.40 4.87
N GLN A 61 -17.23 -6.43 3.72
CA GLN A 61 -15.76 -6.36 3.65
C GLN A 61 -15.25 -4.97 4.04
N MET A 62 -15.95 -3.93 3.59
CA MET A 62 -15.64 -2.55 3.96
C MET A 62 -15.84 -2.34 5.47
N LEU A 63 -16.92 -2.87 6.03
CA LEU A 63 -17.20 -2.80 7.47
C LEU A 63 -16.09 -3.48 8.29
N ALA A 64 -15.58 -4.63 7.84
CA ALA A 64 -14.47 -5.32 8.49
C ALA A 64 -13.18 -4.47 8.53
N LEU A 65 -12.91 -3.67 7.47
CA LEU A 65 -11.77 -2.76 7.43
C LEU A 65 -11.95 -1.55 8.38
N VAL A 66 -13.17 -1.03 8.49
CA VAL A 66 -13.51 0.06 9.42
C VAL A 66 -13.33 -0.41 10.87
N GLN A 67 -13.87 -1.57 11.22
CA GLN A 67 -13.81 -2.11 12.59
C GLN A 67 -12.38 -2.33 13.08
N GLN A 68 -11.46 -2.69 12.18
CA GLN A 68 -10.05 -2.86 12.51
C GLN A 68 -9.21 -1.60 12.34
N ASN A 69 -9.83 -0.47 11.99
CA ASN A 69 -9.18 0.81 11.78
C ASN A 69 -8.02 0.74 10.74
N TYR A 70 -8.23 -0.03 9.67
CA TYR A 70 -7.22 -0.22 8.61
C TYR A 70 -7.29 0.85 7.51
N LEU A 71 -8.45 1.46 7.29
CA LEU A 71 -8.63 2.49 6.25
C LEU A 71 -7.62 3.65 6.31
N PRO A 72 -7.27 4.23 7.48
CA PRO A 72 -6.32 5.34 7.52
C PRO A 72 -4.96 4.99 6.91
N VAL A 73 -4.45 3.78 7.20
CA VAL A 73 -3.14 3.35 6.72
C VAL A 73 -3.18 3.00 5.23
N ILE A 74 -4.30 2.44 4.75
CA ILE A 74 -4.52 2.15 3.33
C ILE A 74 -4.51 3.46 2.53
N TYR A 75 -5.24 4.49 2.98
CA TYR A 75 -5.27 5.78 2.32
C TYR A 75 -3.93 6.52 2.38
N ALA A 76 -3.20 6.43 3.50
CA ALA A 76 -1.85 6.99 3.60
C ALA A 76 -0.90 6.37 2.56
N GLN A 77 -1.00 5.05 2.34
CA GLN A 77 -0.21 4.37 1.31
C GLN A 77 -0.59 4.82 -0.11
N LEU A 78 -1.88 4.86 -0.44
CA LEU A 78 -2.38 5.31 -1.75
C LEU A 78 -1.94 6.75 -2.07
N PHE A 79 -2.03 7.63 -1.06
CA PHE A 79 -1.58 9.01 -1.18
C PHE A 79 -0.08 9.11 -1.43
N SER A 80 0.74 8.37 -0.68
CA SER A 80 2.19 8.36 -0.83
C SER A 80 2.63 7.90 -2.23
N LEU A 81 2.00 6.86 -2.78
CA LEU A 81 2.27 6.37 -4.14
C LEU A 81 1.83 7.36 -5.22
N SER A 82 0.71 8.05 -5.02
CA SER A 82 0.24 9.09 -5.94
C SER A 82 1.21 10.28 -5.99
N ALA A 83 1.73 10.69 -4.84
CA ALA A 83 2.76 11.71 -4.75
C ALA A 83 4.06 11.28 -5.45
N MET A 84 4.51 10.04 -5.27
CA MET A 84 5.66 9.49 -6.01
C MET A 84 5.44 9.52 -7.52
N ARG A 85 4.28 9.05 -8.02
CA ARG A 85 3.98 9.09 -9.46
C ARG A 85 4.00 10.52 -10.02
N GLY A 86 3.47 11.49 -9.29
CA GLY A 86 3.53 12.91 -9.67
C GLY A 86 4.96 13.45 -9.82
N LEU A 87 5.87 13.05 -8.92
CA LEU A 87 7.29 13.42 -9.00
C LEU A 87 8.01 12.76 -10.19
N ILE A 88 7.65 11.52 -10.54
CA ILE A 88 8.23 10.79 -11.69
C ILE A 88 7.81 11.43 -13.01
N VAL A 89 6.56 11.89 -13.11
CA VAL A 89 6.02 12.51 -14.33
C VAL A 89 6.54 13.94 -14.54
N HIS A 90 6.87 14.66 -13.47
CA HIS A 90 7.27 16.07 -13.55
C HIS A 90 8.78 16.30 -13.81
N GLN A 91 9.56 15.23 -14.00
CA GLN A 91 10.98 15.28 -14.39
C GLN A 91 11.18 14.98 -15.89
N GLY A 92 10.17 15.28 -16.72
CA GLY A 92 10.20 15.14 -18.17
C GLY A 92 10.36 16.48 -18.88
#